data_AF-A0A329E4U2-F1
#
_entry.id   AF-A0A329E4U2-F1
#
_cell.length_a   1.000
_cell.length_b   1.000
_cell.length_c   1.000
_cell.angle_alpha   90.00
_cell.angle_beta   90.00
_cell.angle_gamma   90.00
#
_symmetry.space_group_name_H-M   'P 1'
#
loop_
_entity.id
_entity.type
_entity.pdbx_description
1 polymer ?
#
loop_
_entity_poly.entity_id
_entity_poly.type
_entity_poly.pdbx_seq_one_letter_code
_entity_poly.pdbx_strand_id
1 'polypeptide(L)'
;MKVRININEDGDTFFLVPEKLKMELLLEAGDIIEWVDNKNGSWTLKKMGNSDNNTAQIYSVESIFIKYPALKAELMEVFGSADLGIEWLTSRVPVLSGLTPIEVIQKGSLKLVLDTLNKIKYGEYS
;
A
#
# COMPACT_ATOMS: atom_id res chain seq x y z
N MET A 1 -13.45 26.23 12.20
CA MET A 1 -12.04 25.98 12.58
C MET A 1 -11.21 27.22 12.22
N LYS A 2 -10.29 27.67 13.08
CA LYS A 2 -9.42 28.81 12.78
C LYS A 2 -7.99 28.29 12.53
N VAL A 3 -7.43 28.59 11.37
CA VAL A 3 -6.02 28.32 11.04
C VAL A 3 -5.29 29.65 10.89
N ARG A 4 -3.99 29.67 11.16
CA ARG A 4 -3.13 30.83 10.90
C ARG A 4 -2.39 30.60 9.59
N ILE A 5 -2.43 31.58 8.70
CA ILE A 5 -1.63 31.59 7.47
C ILE A 5 -0.29 32.23 7.82
N ASN A 6 0.78 31.56 7.45
CA ASN A 6 2.16 32.02 7.57
C ASN A 6 2.76 32.17 6.17
N ILE A 7 3.91 32.82 6.08
CA ILE A 7 4.67 33.01 4.84
C ILE A 7 6.06 32.43 5.09
N ASN A 8 6.57 31.61 4.16
CA ASN A 8 7.93 31.06 4.25
C ASN A 8 8.98 32.06 3.72
N GLU A 9 10.24 31.67 3.72
CA GLU A 9 11.35 32.52 3.24
C GLU A 9 11.26 32.81 1.73
N ASP A 10 10.59 31.95 0.97
CA ASP A 10 10.38 32.07 -0.48
C ASP A 10 9.18 32.96 -0.85
N GLY A 11 8.38 33.40 0.14
CA GLY A 11 7.17 34.21 -0.05
C GLY A 11 5.89 33.40 -0.25
N ASP A 12 5.96 32.08 -0.17
CA ASP A 12 4.79 31.20 -0.28
C ASP A 12 3.98 31.18 1.01
N THR A 13 2.66 31.26 0.86
CA THR A 13 1.73 31.14 1.98
C THR A 13 1.48 29.69 2.34
N PHE A 14 1.59 29.36 3.63
CA PHE A 14 1.28 28.03 4.15
C PHE A 14 0.51 28.11 5.47
N PHE A 15 -0.11 27.02 5.87
CA PHE A 15 -0.66 26.86 7.21
C PHE A 15 -0.28 25.50 7.77
N LEU A 16 -0.16 25.42 9.09
CA LEU A 16 0.07 24.15 9.76
C LEU A 16 -1.26 23.43 9.94
N VAL A 17 -1.35 22.18 9.47
CA VAL A 17 -2.50 21.30 9.72
C VAL A 17 -2.57 21.02 11.23
N PRO A 18 -3.64 21.42 11.92
CA PRO A 18 -3.72 21.21 13.37
C PRO A 18 -3.76 19.74 13.75
N GLU A 19 -3.17 19.39 14.90
CA GLU A 19 -3.01 18.00 15.36
C GLU A 19 -4.31 17.19 15.35
N LYS A 20 -5.41 17.82 15.77
CA LYS A 20 -6.73 17.19 15.75
C LYS A 20 -7.12 16.68 14.36
N LEU A 21 -6.87 17.48 13.31
CA LEU A 21 -7.14 17.05 11.93
C LEU A 21 -6.15 16.01 11.44
N LYS A 22 -4.88 16.07 11.85
CA LYS A 22 -3.91 15.02 11.51
C LYS A 22 -4.36 13.67 12.04
N MET A 23 -4.86 13.61 13.27
CA MET A 23 -5.39 12.39 13.88
C MET A 23 -6.70 11.93 13.21
N GLU A 24 -7.64 12.83 12.95
CA GLU A 24 -8.93 12.50 12.32
C GLU A 24 -8.76 12.02 10.87
N LEU A 25 -7.81 12.59 10.12
CA LEU A 25 -7.54 12.25 8.72
C LEU A 25 -6.40 11.23 8.57
N LEU A 26 -5.80 10.78 9.67
CA LEU A 26 -4.65 9.88 9.70
C LEU A 26 -3.51 10.35 8.77
N LEU A 27 -3.21 11.66 8.78
CA LEU A 27 -2.19 12.27 7.93
C LEU A 27 -0.82 12.24 8.61
N GLU A 28 0.16 11.66 7.94
CA GLU A 28 1.57 11.63 8.30
C GLU A 28 2.40 12.49 7.34
N ALA A 29 3.61 12.85 7.77
CA ALA A 29 4.53 13.60 6.91
C ALA A 29 4.92 12.73 5.69
N GLY A 30 4.80 13.30 4.49
CA GLY A 30 5.07 12.59 3.24
C GLY A 30 3.85 11.97 2.57
N ASP A 31 2.67 12.00 3.21
CA ASP A 31 1.42 11.60 2.57
C ASP A 31 1.08 12.51 1.38
N ILE A 32 0.62 11.91 0.28
CA ILE A 32 0.08 12.64 -0.87
C ILE A 32 -1.37 13.00 -0.59
N ILE A 33 -1.71 14.27 -0.83
CA ILE A 33 -3.06 14.79 -0.68
C ILE A 33 -3.50 15.45 -1.98
N GLU A 34 -4.78 15.35 -2.27
CA GLU A 34 -5.44 16.02 -3.39
C GLU A 34 -6.38 17.10 -2.85
N TRP A 35 -6.35 18.27 -3.51
CA TRP A 35 -7.28 19.36 -3.27
C TRP A 35 -8.30 19.41 -4.41
N VAL A 36 -9.58 19.22 -4.09
CA VAL A 36 -10.66 19.26 -5.07
C VAL A 36 -11.51 20.51 -4.86
N ASP A 37 -11.64 21.35 -5.88
CA ASP A 37 -12.57 22.48 -5.87
C ASP A 37 -14.01 21.98 -6.06
N ASN A 38 -14.85 22.23 -5.06
CA ASN A 38 -16.26 21.81 -5.08
C ASN A 38 -17.16 22.76 -5.89
N LYS A 39 -16.60 23.81 -6.50
CA LYS A 39 -17.32 24.82 -7.31
C LYS A 39 -18.41 25.58 -6.57
N ASN A 40 -18.35 25.60 -5.25
CA ASN A 40 -19.28 26.32 -4.37
C ASN A 40 -18.53 27.24 -3.38
N GLY A 41 -17.25 27.53 -3.65
CA GLY A 41 -16.38 28.30 -2.75
C GLY A 41 -15.76 27.47 -1.61
N SER A 42 -15.95 26.16 -1.60
CA SER A 42 -15.27 25.24 -0.68
C SER A 42 -14.33 24.28 -1.42
N TRP A 43 -13.33 23.79 -0.71
CA TRP A 43 -12.34 22.85 -1.20
C TRP A 43 -12.37 21.59 -0.35
N THR A 44 -12.31 20.42 -0.98
CA THR A 44 -12.19 19.13 -0.30
C THR A 44 -10.73 18.73 -0.25
N LEU A 45 -10.23 18.48 0.96
CA LEU A 45 -8.94 17.84 1.19
C LEU A 45 -9.15 16.32 1.22
N LYS A 46 -8.62 15.62 0.22
CA LYS A 46 -8.66 14.17 0.13
C LYS A 46 -7.25 13.64 0.40
N LYS A 47 -7.09 12.78 1.42
CA LYS A 47 -5.88 11.96 1.52
C LYS A 47 -5.90 11.02 0.32
N MET A 48 -4.93 11.15 -0.57
CA MET A 48 -4.72 10.13 -1.57
C MET A 48 -4.11 8.97 -0.79
N GLY A 49 -4.91 7.93 -0.53
CA GLY A 49 -4.31 6.65 -0.17
C GLY A 49 -3.30 6.29 -1.26
N ASN A 50 -2.31 5.46 -0.94
CA ASN A 50 -1.49 4.78 -1.95
C ASN A 50 -2.33 3.78 -2.78
N SER A 51 -3.48 4.24 -3.27
CA SER A 51 -4.63 3.48 -3.73
C SER A 51 -5.57 4.38 -4.53
N ASP A 52 -5.01 5.28 -5.32
CA ASP A 52 -5.39 5.26 -6.71
C ASP A 52 -4.15 4.64 -7.37
N ASN A 53 -4.30 3.63 -8.18
CA ASN A 53 -4.82 3.97 -9.48
C ASN A 53 -6.14 3.27 -9.68
N ASN A 54 -6.71 3.44 -10.86
CA ASN A 54 -7.33 2.30 -11.54
C ASN A 54 -6.72 0.98 -11.01
N THR A 55 -7.46 0.37 -10.07
CA THR A 55 -7.18 -0.84 -9.28
C THR A 55 -5.75 -1.07 -8.80
N ALA A 56 -5.42 -0.64 -7.58
CA ALA A 56 -4.84 -1.51 -6.54
C ALA A 56 -4.46 -0.66 -5.34
N GLN A 57 -5.02 -1.00 -4.18
CA GLN A 57 -4.38 -0.73 -2.91
C GLN A 57 -3.10 -1.57 -2.90
N ILE A 58 -2.00 -1.03 -3.43
CA ILE A 58 -0.68 -1.65 -3.33
C ILE A 58 -0.27 -1.44 -1.86
N TYR A 59 -0.78 -2.29 -0.99
CA TYR A 59 -0.08 -2.60 0.25
C TYR A 59 1.35 -2.97 -0.17
N SER A 60 2.32 -2.15 0.23
CA SER A 60 3.72 -2.42 -0.07
C SER A 60 4.07 -3.80 0.46
N VAL A 61 4.96 -4.51 -0.22
CA VAL A 61 5.46 -5.81 0.25
C VAL A 61 5.95 -5.73 1.70
N GLU A 62 6.49 -4.57 2.10
CA GLU A 62 6.88 -4.27 3.47
C GLU A 62 5.72 -4.38 4.46
N SER A 63 4.55 -3.78 4.15
CA SER A 63 3.37 -3.87 5.02
C SER A 63 2.86 -5.31 5.18
N ILE A 64 2.96 -6.12 4.12
CA ILE A 64 2.63 -7.55 4.16
C ILE A 64 3.63 -8.31 5.02
N PHE A 65 4.92 -8.00 4.94
CA PHE A 65 5.93 -8.64 5.78
C PHE A 65 5.83 -8.22 7.25
N ILE A 66 5.40 -7.00 7.56
CA ILE A 66 5.09 -6.59 8.94
C ILE A 66 3.93 -7.42 9.49
N LYS A 67 2.88 -7.60 8.68
CA LYS A 67 1.68 -8.35 9.08
C LYS A 67 1.92 -9.86 9.14
N TYR A 68 2.76 -10.38 8.25
CA TYR A 68 3.03 -11.81 8.06
C TYR A 68 4.54 -12.04 7.94
N PRO A 69 5.31 -11.93 9.04
CA PRO A 69 6.76 -12.04 9.00
C PRO A 69 7.27 -13.41 8.54
N ALA A 70 6.50 -14.48 8.82
CA ALA A 70 6.83 -15.83 8.37
C ALA A 70 6.82 -15.96 6.83
N LEU A 71 5.97 -15.19 6.12
CA LEU A 71 5.89 -15.23 4.66
C LEU A 71 7.23 -14.88 3.99
N LYS A 72 7.99 -13.95 4.60
CA LYS A 72 9.31 -13.57 4.09
C LYS A 72 10.30 -14.74 4.16
N ALA A 73 10.24 -15.54 5.22
CA ALA A 73 11.09 -16.72 5.37
C ALA A 73 10.72 -17.81 4.36
N GLU A 74 9.43 -18.06 4.15
CA GLU A 74 8.93 -19.02 3.16
C GLU A 74 9.37 -18.65 1.73
N LEU A 75 9.25 -17.37 1.35
CA LEU A 75 9.70 -16.89 0.05
C LEU A 75 11.20 -17.06 -0.14
N MET A 76 12.00 -16.79 0.90
CA MET A 76 13.44 -17.00 0.86
C MET A 76 13.79 -18.49 0.71
N GLU A 77 13.04 -19.38 1.36
CA GLU A 77 13.25 -20.82 1.25
C GLU A 77 12.93 -21.35 -0.17
N VAL A 78 11.86 -20.85 -0.79
CA VAL A 78 11.43 -21.30 -2.13
C VAL A 78 12.29 -20.71 -3.24
N PHE A 79 12.60 -19.41 -3.18
CA PHE A 79 13.26 -18.70 -4.29
C PHE A 79 14.75 -18.43 -4.06
N GLY A 80 15.27 -18.61 -2.84
CA GLY A 80 16.67 -18.33 -2.49
C GLY A 80 17.07 -16.85 -2.58
N SER A 81 16.13 -15.97 -2.92
CA SER A 81 16.35 -14.53 -3.10
C SER A 81 15.13 -13.74 -2.64
N ALA A 82 15.37 -12.68 -1.86
CA ALA A 82 14.34 -11.74 -1.46
C ALA A 82 13.71 -11.06 -2.67
N ASP A 83 14.52 -10.66 -3.66
CA ASP A 83 14.06 -9.93 -4.83
C ASP A 83 13.15 -10.80 -5.71
N LEU A 84 13.50 -12.08 -5.90
CA LEU A 84 12.64 -13.03 -6.62
C LEU A 84 11.34 -13.32 -5.88
N GLY A 85 11.38 -13.39 -4.54
CA GLY A 85 10.17 -13.51 -3.72
C GLY A 85 9.25 -12.29 -3.85
N ILE A 86 9.83 -11.08 -3.86
CA ILE A 86 9.11 -9.81 -4.06
C ILE A 86 8.51 -9.75 -5.47
N GLU A 87 9.28 -10.12 -6.49
CA GLU A 87 8.83 -10.20 -7.87
C GLU A 87 7.66 -11.17 -7.99
N TRP A 88 7.75 -12.36 -7.39
CA TRP A 88 6.67 -13.34 -7.39
C TRP A 88 5.41 -12.82 -6.69
N LEU A 89 5.55 -12.16 -5.54
CA LEU A 89 4.43 -11.56 -4.79
C LEU A 89 3.66 -10.51 -5.60
N THR A 90 4.36 -9.79 -6.48
CA THR A 90 3.82 -8.70 -7.30
C THR A 90 3.44 -9.14 -8.72
N SER A 91 3.81 -10.36 -9.12
CA SER A 91 3.51 -10.93 -10.43
C SER A 91 2.17 -11.67 -10.45
N ARG A 92 1.48 -11.64 -11.59
CA ARG A 92 0.23 -12.39 -11.77
C ARG A 92 0.53 -13.88 -11.85
N VAL A 93 -0.17 -14.67 -11.04
CA VAL A 93 0.03 -16.12 -10.98
C VAL A 93 -1.20 -16.83 -11.54
N PRO A 94 -1.06 -17.63 -12.62
CA PRO A 94 -2.20 -18.31 -13.26
C PRO A 94 -3.03 -19.17 -12.30
N VAL A 95 -2.39 -19.94 -11.41
CA VAL A 95 -3.09 -20.79 -10.43
C VAL A 95 -3.88 -19.98 -9.38
N LEU A 96 -3.54 -18.70 -9.20
CA LEU A 96 -4.28 -17.76 -8.36
C LEU A 96 -5.37 -17.01 -9.17
N SER A 97 -5.92 -17.65 -10.21
CA SER A 97 -6.88 -17.03 -11.12
C SER A 97 -6.34 -15.77 -11.81
N GLY A 98 -5.03 -15.71 -12.04
CA GLY A 98 -4.35 -14.57 -12.65
C GLY A 98 -4.20 -13.35 -11.72
N LEU A 99 -4.52 -13.48 -10.43
CA LEU A 99 -4.23 -12.47 -9.42
C LEU A 99 -2.77 -12.56 -8.96
N THR A 100 -2.27 -11.45 -8.42
CA THR A 100 -1.01 -11.44 -7.68
C THR A 100 -1.20 -12.07 -6.29
N PRO A 101 -0.17 -12.74 -5.73
CA PRO A 101 -0.23 -13.23 -4.36
C PRO A 101 -0.60 -12.15 -3.34
N ILE A 102 -0.15 -10.90 -3.54
CA ILE A 102 -0.50 -9.76 -2.70
C ILE A 102 -2.01 -9.51 -2.72
N GLU A 103 -2.64 -9.46 -3.89
CA GLU A 103 -4.10 -9.29 -4.01
C GLU A 103 -4.87 -10.42 -3.32
N VAL A 104 -4.37 -11.66 -3.40
CA VAL A 104 -4.99 -12.81 -2.73
C VAL A 104 -4.89 -12.71 -1.21
N ILE A 105 -3.75 -12.28 -0.68
CA ILE A 105 -3.56 -12.02 0.76
C ILE A 105 -4.50 -10.91 1.24
N GLN A 106 -4.64 -9.84 0.47
CA GLN A 106 -5.52 -8.71 0.80
C GLN A 106 -6.99 -9.11 0.84
N LYS A 107 -7.42 -10.03 -0.03
CA LYS A 107 -8.75 -10.64 0.01
C LYS A 107 -8.96 -11.62 1.17
N GLY A 108 -7.99 -11.72 2.08
CA GLY A 108 -8.05 -12.54 3.30
C GLY A 108 -7.56 -13.98 3.12
N SER A 109 -7.00 -14.33 1.96
CA SER A 109 -6.66 -15.71 1.61
C SER A 109 -5.16 -16.02 1.68
N LEU A 110 -4.49 -15.68 2.79
CA LEU A 110 -3.06 -16.00 2.98
C LEU A 110 -2.75 -17.50 2.80
N LYS A 111 -3.64 -18.38 3.30
CA LYS A 111 -3.46 -19.82 3.20
C LYS A 111 -3.29 -20.30 1.75
N LEU A 112 -4.07 -19.73 0.82
CA LEU A 112 -3.98 -20.09 -0.60
C LEU A 112 -2.61 -19.74 -1.20
N VAL A 113 -2.02 -18.62 -0.77
CA VAL A 113 -0.67 -18.21 -1.20
C VAL A 113 0.39 -19.15 -0.63
N LEU A 114 0.28 -19.52 0.65
CA LEU A 114 1.20 -20.47 1.28
C LEU A 114 1.11 -21.88 0.67
N ASP A 115 -0.10 -22.37 0.42
CA ASP A 115 -0.33 -23.65 -0.26
C ASP A 115 0.28 -23.65 -1.67
N THR A 116 0.21 -22.50 -2.36
CA THR A 116 0.84 -22.32 -3.68
C THR A 116 2.36 -22.34 -3.59
N LEU A 117 2.96 -21.65 -2.61
CA LEU A 117 4.42 -21.70 -2.36
C LEU A 117 4.89 -23.13 -2.06
N ASN A 118 4.13 -23.87 -1.25
CA ASN A 118 4.46 -25.24 -0.92
C ASN A 118 4.48 -26.16 -2.16
N LYS A 119 3.52 -25.98 -3.06
CA LYS A 119 3.47 -26.71 -4.34
C LYS A 119 4.64 -26.35 -5.27
N ILE A 120 5.06 -25.08 -5.28
CA ILE A 120 6.27 -24.66 -6.02
C ILE A 120 7.50 -25.35 -5.43
N LYS A 121 7.64 -25.34 -4.10
CA LYS A 121 8.75 -25.97 -3.36
C LYS A 121 8.93 -27.45 -3.71
N TYR A 122 7.83 -28.18 -3.88
CA TYR A 122 7.83 -29.62 -4.19
C TYR A 122 7.68 -29.93 -5.69
N GLY A 123 7.69 -28.92 -6.57
CA GLY A 123 7.64 -29.12 -8.02
C GLY A 123 6.30 -29.66 -8.53
N GLU A 124 5.20 -29.39 -7.84
CA GLU A 124 3.86 -29.83 -8.25
C GLU A 124 3.27 -29.03 -9.42
N TYR A 125 3.91 -27.92 -9.81
CA TYR A 125 3.57 -27.15 -11.00
C TYR A 125 4.59 -27.46 -12.11
N SER A 126 4.08 -27.92 -13.25
CA SER A 126 4.82 -28.28 -14.47
C SER A 126 4.76 -27.18 -15.52
#